data_AF-A0A5K3EVI5-F1
#
_entry.id   AF-A0A5K3EVI5-F1
#
_cell.length_a   1.000
_cell.length_b   1.000
_cell.length_c   1.000
_cell.angle_alpha   90.00
_cell.angle_beta   90.00
_cell.angle_gamma   90.00
#
_symmetry.space_group_name_H-M   'P 1'
#
loop_
_entity.id
_entity.type
_entity.pdbx_description
1 polymer ?
#
loop_
_entity_poly.entity_id
_entity_poly.type
_entity_poly.pdbx_seq_one_letter_code
_entity_poly.pdbx_strand_id
1 'polypeptide(L)'
;MSQMSNAVCVNRRQSVLPTTSPMSTELAPRNGSFERTLHTANRFRKPSPSVGNFRRVSNLLKAQGPTEALKSALGNPNRTRFMQLCSEYESLAAEWRRIYQFLQKLMQEYIESKSLDPVRRYRKLQSITKRIVFHLRLTNPSLLLTNGYSLVDDETGSFGSILQSSVKLKEMRMRHETICDRLSSEELVVEIRKLERINSELEEKIQTVVEAIDNMDDEYQCTKNNAFIKRYLVLKCNLKVIFEGDFLH
;
A
#
# COMPACT_ATOMS: atom_id res chain seq x y z
N MET A 1 12.01 -25.31 61.44
CA MET A 1 10.55 -25.50 61.57
C MET A 1 9.88 -24.86 60.37
N SER A 2 9.08 -25.66 59.66
CA SER A 2 8.01 -25.28 58.72
C SER A 2 8.35 -24.44 57.48
N GLN A 3 7.80 -24.69 56.29
CA GLN A 3 7.13 -25.84 55.69
C GLN A 3 6.98 -25.48 54.19
N MET A 4 7.21 -26.47 53.34
CA MET A 4 6.58 -26.78 52.05
C MET A 4 5.98 -25.66 51.17
N SER A 5 6.28 -25.71 49.87
CA SER A 5 5.22 -25.86 48.84
C SER A 5 5.78 -26.42 47.53
N ASN A 6 5.17 -27.53 47.12
CA ASN A 6 5.38 -28.25 45.86
C ASN A 6 4.82 -27.46 44.67
N ALA A 7 5.49 -27.57 43.51
CA ALA A 7 4.83 -27.42 42.22
C ALA A 7 5.39 -28.45 41.23
N VAL A 8 4.62 -29.53 41.13
CA VAL A 8 4.68 -30.53 40.07
C VAL A 8 4.25 -29.86 38.76
N CYS A 9 5.04 -30.00 37.69
CA CYS A 9 4.52 -29.82 36.33
C CYS A 9 4.77 -31.10 35.53
N VAL A 10 3.70 -31.88 35.45
CA VAL A 10 3.54 -33.10 34.66
C VAL A 10 3.11 -32.71 33.23
N ASN A 11 3.46 -33.61 32.30
CA ASN A 11 2.91 -33.79 30.96
C ASN A 11 3.49 -32.98 29.79
N ARG A 12 4.64 -33.49 29.33
CA ARG A 12 5.06 -33.45 27.92
C ARG A 12 4.07 -34.31 27.10
N ARG A 13 3.05 -33.67 26.53
CA ARG A 13 2.11 -34.34 25.63
C ARG A 13 2.82 -34.72 24.33
N GLN A 14 3.00 -36.03 24.15
CA GLN A 14 3.09 -36.69 22.85
C GLN A 14 1.73 -36.60 22.16
N SER A 15 1.70 -36.25 20.88
CA SER A 15 0.57 -36.51 19.99
C SER A 15 1.08 -37.24 18.76
N VAL A 16 0.43 -38.36 18.45
CA VAL A 16 0.80 -39.35 17.44
C VAL A 16 -0.39 -39.53 16.48
N LEU A 17 -0.08 -39.90 15.22
CA LEU A 17 -0.89 -40.62 14.22
C LEU A 17 -2.01 -39.86 13.48
N PRO A 18 -2.63 -40.44 12.42
CA PRO A 18 -2.13 -41.25 11.29
C PRO A 18 -2.65 -40.66 9.93
N THR A 19 -2.35 -41.19 8.73
CA THR A 19 -3.32 -42.04 7.98
C THR A 19 -2.79 -42.37 6.56
N THR A 20 -2.79 -43.67 6.30
CA THR A 20 -2.83 -44.52 5.09
C THR A 20 -3.14 -43.94 3.68
N SER A 21 -2.32 -44.40 2.70
CA SER A 21 -2.57 -44.95 1.33
C SER A 21 -4.06 -45.20 0.92
N PRO A 22 -4.51 -45.26 -0.37
CA PRO A 22 -3.85 -46.03 -1.46
C PRO A 22 -4.09 -45.68 -2.96
N MET A 23 -3.37 -46.42 -3.83
CA MET A 23 -3.74 -46.95 -5.19
C MET A 23 -4.15 -45.95 -6.30
N SER A 24 -3.83 -46.07 -7.59
CA SER A 24 -3.47 -47.25 -8.40
C SER A 24 -3.07 -46.86 -9.83
N THR A 25 -2.16 -47.67 -10.39
CA THR A 25 -2.13 -48.25 -11.74
C THR A 25 -2.05 -47.34 -12.98
N GLU A 26 -0.82 -47.23 -13.51
CA GLU A 26 -0.52 -46.99 -14.92
C GLU A 26 -0.89 -48.21 -15.79
N LEU A 27 -1.54 -47.96 -16.93
CA LEU A 27 -1.61 -48.91 -18.05
C LEU A 27 -1.21 -48.19 -19.34
N ALA A 28 -0.27 -48.82 -20.05
CA ALA A 28 0.32 -48.45 -21.32
C ALA A 28 -0.69 -48.37 -22.49
N PRO A 29 -0.29 -47.76 -23.62
CA PRO A 29 -0.79 -48.14 -24.93
C PRO A 29 0.26 -48.89 -25.76
N ARG A 30 -0.27 -49.91 -26.45
CA ARG A 30 0.40 -50.91 -27.29
C ARG A 30 0.38 -50.46 -28.75
N ASN A 31 1.52 -50.59 -29.43
CA ASN A 31 1.69 -50.46 -30.88
C ASN A 31 0.99 -51.61 -31.65
N GLY A 32 0.52 -51.36 -32.88
CA GLY A 32 0.17 -52.42 -33.83
C GLY A 32 -0.69 -52.03 -35.04
N SER A 33 -0.01 -51.71 -36.15
CA SER A 33 -0.28 -51.93 -37.59
C SER A 33 -1.70 -52.13 -38.17
N PHE A 34 -1.99 -51.31 -39.20
CA PHE A 34 -2.34 -51.66 -40.60
C PHE A 34 -2.94 -53.06 -40.91
N GLU A 35 -4.17 -53.09 -41.46
CA GLU A 35 -4.46 -53.59 -42.82
C GLU A 35 -5.89 -53.26 -43.29
N ARG A 36 -6.05 -53.20 -44.62
CA ARG A 36 -7.24 -52.79 -45.40
C ARG A 36 -8.31 -53.89 -45.44
N THR A 37 -9.59 -53.52 -45.52
CA THR A 37 -10.47 -53.99 -46.62
C THR A 37 -11.74 -53.12 -46.75
N LEU A 38 -12.06 -52.74 -47.99
CA LEU A 38 -13.30 -52.10 -48.43
C LEU A 38 -14.45 -53.12 -48.44
N HIS A 39 -15.60 -52.78 -47.84
CA HIS A 39 -16.91 -53.24 -48.32
C HIS A 39 -18.01 -52.25 -47.92
N THR A 40 -18.72 -51.80 -48.95
CA THR A 40 -19.89 -50.94 -48.93
C THR A 40 -21.13 -51.74 -48.51
N ALA A 41 -21.82 -51.35 -47.45
CA ALA A 41 -23.23 -51.68 -47.23
C ALA A 41 -23.86 -50.75 -46.17
N ASN A 42 -24.88 -49.99 -46.59
CA ASN A 42 -25.72 -49.17 -45.74
C ASN A 42 -26.41 -49.99 -44.65
N ARG A 43 -26.13 -49.70 -43.38
CA ARG A 43 -27.04 -49.94 -42.25
C ARG A 43 -26.89 -48.84 -41.20
N PHE A 44 -28.03 -48.23 -40.88
CA PHE A 44 -28.32 -47.27 -39.82
C PHE A 44 -27.31 -47.27 -38.65
N ARG A 45 -26.45 -46.24 -38.59
CA ARG A 45 -25.62 -45.95 -37.41
C ARG A 45 -26.26 -44.86 -36.56
N LYS A 46 -26.66 -45.28 -35.36
CA LYS A 46 -26.99 -44.43 -34.21
C LYS A 46 -25.88 -43.37 -34.02
N PRO A 47 -26.22 -42.09 -33.79
CA PRO A 47 -25.22 -41.09 -33.46
C PRO A 47 -24.60 -41.38 -32.09
N SER A 48 -23.26 -41.41 -32.04
CA SER A 48 -22.46 -41.54 -30.82
C SER A 48 -22.77 -40.41 -29.82
N PRO A 49 -22.75 -40.66 -28.49
CA PRO A 49 -23.18 -39.70 -27.48
C PRO A 49 -22.19 -38.55 -27.21
N SER A 50 -21.05 -38.50 -27.91
CA SER A 50 -19.96 -37.54 -27.64
C SER A 50 -20.07 -36.21 -28.38
N VAL A 51 -21.00 -36.04 -29.33
CA VAL A 51 -21.20 -34.76 -30.05
C VAL A 51 -22.15 -33.80 -29.30
N GLY A 52 -22.88 -34.30 -28.30
CA GLY A 52 -23.78 -33.50 -27.46
C GLY A 52 -23.05 -32.61 -26.44
N ASN A 53 -21.84 -33.01 -26.00
CA ASN A 53 -21.12 -32.29 -24.95
C ASN A 53 -20.39 -31.05 -25.47
N PHE A 54 -19.85 -31.08 -26.70
CA PHE A 54 -19.22 -29.92 -27.33
C PHE A 54 -20.23 -28.82 -27.70
N ARG A 55 -21.45 -29.20 -28.12
CA ARG A 55 -22.52 -28.20 -28.34
C ARG A 55 -23.02 -27.57 -27.05
N ARG A 56 -23.00 -28.28 -25.92
CA ARG A 56 -23.40 -27.73 -24.61
C ARG A 56 -22.42 -26.67 -24.10
N VAL A 57 -21.11 -26.91 -24.20
CA VAL A 57 -20.12 -25.88 -23.82
C VAL A 57 -20.13 -24.68 -24.78
N SER A 58 -20.42 -24.92 -26.07
CA SER A 58 -20.55 -23.83 -27.06
C SER A 58 -21.82 -22.98 -26.88
N ASN A 59 -22.88 -23.52 -26.25
CA ASN A 59 -24.10 -22.76 -25.95
C ASN A 59 -24.00 -22.00 -24.61
N LEU A 60 -23.25 -22.52 -23.64
CA LEU A 60 -22.89 -21.77 -22.42
C LEU A 60 -22.04 -20.53 -22.74
N LEU A 61 -21.14 -20.64 -23.71
CA LEU A 61 -20.33 -19.51 -24.20
C LEU A 61 -21.09 -18.53 -25.12
N LYS A 62 -22.30 -18.89 -25.58
CA LYS A 62 -23.18 -18.01 -26.36
C LYS A 62 -24.21 -17.29 -25.49
N ALA A 63 -24.53 -17.84 -24.32
CA ALA A 63 -25.48 -17.26 -23.37
C ALA A 63 -24.85 -16.12 -22.53
N GLN A 64 -23.55 -16.21 -22.26
CA GLN A 64 -22.73 -15.13 -21.72
C GLN A 64 -21.75 -14.71 -22.81
N GLY A 65 -21.90 -13.51 -23.36
CA GLY A 65 -21.06 -13.03 -24.45
C GLY A 65 -19.56 -13.17 -24.13
N PRO A 66 -18.70 -13.39 -25.14
CA PRO A 66 -17.27 -13.63 -24.96
C PRO A 66 -16.56 -12.53 -24.15
N THR A 67 -17.12 -11.32 -24.11
CA THR A 67 -16.65 -10.18 -23.32
C THR A 67 -16.83 -10.34 -21.81
N GLU A 68 -17.91 -10.97 -21.33
CA GLU A 68 -18.19 -11.15 -19.90
C GLU A 68 -17.35 -12.30 -19.31
N ALA A 69 -17.20 -13.39 -20.08
CA ALA A 69 -16.30 -14.50 -19.73
C ALA A 69 -14.81 -14.08 -19.76
N LEU A 70 -14.41 -13.21 -20.70
CA LEU A 70 -13.07 -12.62 -20.72
C LEU A 70 -12.86 -11.57 -19.62
N LYS A 71 -13.87 -10.74 -19.29
CA LYS A 71 -13.81 -9.81 -18.14
C LYS A 71 -13.62 -10.52 -16.81
N SER A 72 -14.27 -11.66 -16.64
CA SER A 72 -14.13 -12.50 -15.44
C SER A 72 -12.78 -13.23 -15.41
N ALA A 73 -12.20 -13.57 -16.57
CA ALA A 73 -10.87 -14.17 -16.66
C ALA A 73 -9.69 -13.17 -16.56
N LEU A 74 -9.85 -11.93 -17.04
CA LEU A 74 -8.83 -10.87 -17.00
C LEU A 74 -8.96 -9.92 -15.78
N GLY A 75 -10.05 -10.01 -15.02
CA GLY A 75 -10.40 -9.02 -14.00
C GLY A 75 -10.94 -7.73 -14.60
N ASN A 76 -11.82 -7.03 -13.87
CA ASN A 76 -12.34 -5.74 -14.32
C ASN A 76 -11.26 -4.66 -14.11
N PRO A 77 -10.73 -4.02 -15.17
CA PRO A 77 -9.63 -3.06 -15.05
C PRO A 77 -10.00 -1.85 -14.19
N ASN A 78 -11.27 -1.45 -14.19
CA ASN A 78 -11.75 -0.35 -13.35
C ASN A 78 -11.71 -0.75 -11.87
N ARG A 79 -11.98 -2.02 -11.53
CA ARG A 79 -11.85 -2.49 -10.14
C ARG A 79 -10.40 -2.45 -9.68
N THR A 80 -9.47 -2.92 -10.51
CA THR A 80 -8.04 -2.85 -10.20
C THR A 80 -7.57 -1.41 -10.00
N ARG A 81 -7.95 -0.49 -10.90
CA ARG A 81 -7.58 0.92 -10.82
C ARG A 81 -8.17 1.61 -9.59
N PHE A 82 -9.44 1.36 -9.28
CA PHE A 82 -10.08 1.86 -8.06
C PHE A 82 -9.34 1.39 -6.80
N MET A 83 -9.02 0.10 -6.72
CA MET A 83 -8.29 -0.47 -5.58
C MET A 83 -6.89 0.13 -5.41
N GLN A 84 -6.20 0.41 -6.52
CA GLN A 84 -4.91 1.12 -6.51
C GLN A 84 -5.07 2.53 -5.96
N LEU A 85 -6.01 3.31 -6.51
CA LEU A 85 -6.27 4.68 -6.08
C LEU A 85 -6.68 4.79 -4.61
N CYS A 86 -7.46 3.84 -4.08
CA CYS A 86 -7.79 3.83 -2.66
C CYS A 86 -6.56 3.54 -1.78
N SER A 87 -5.63 2.72 -2.28
CA SER A 87 -4.39 2.43 -1.56
C SER A 87 -3.44 3.64 -1.58
N GLU A 88 -3.34 4.33 -2.72
CA GLU A 88 -2.63 5.59 -2.87
C GLU A 88 -3.20 6.67 -1.94
N TYR A 89 -4.52 6.85 -1.93
CA TYR A 89 -5.22 7.76 -1.04
C TYR A 89 -4.87 7.52 0.43
N GLU A 90 -4.93 6.27 0.89
CA GLU A 90 -4.61 5.92 2.28
C GLU A 90 -3.14 6.21 2.63
N SER A 91 -2.24 5.97 1.67
CA SER A 91 -0.82 6.30 1.82
C SER A 91 -0.61 7.80 1.98
N LEU A 92 -1.14 8.59 1.04
CA LEU A 92 -1.06 10.06 1.04
C LEU A 92 -1.73 10.66 2.28
N ALA A 93 -2.91 10.17 2.66
CA ALA A 93 -3.63 10.63 3.84
C ALA A 93 -2.89 10.27 5.13
N ALA A 94 -2.19 9.14 5.17
CA ALA A 94 -1.32 8.80 6.29
C ALA A 94 -0.08 9.71 6.34
N GLU A 95 0.57 9.98 5.21
CA GLU A 95 1.71 10.89 5.12
C GLU A 95 1.33 12.31 5.55
N TRP A 96 0.27 12.87 4.96
CA TRP A 96 -0.24 14.19 5.31
C TRP A 96 -0.54 14.30 6.81
N ARG A 97 -1.22 13.30 7.40
CA ARG A 97 -1.49 13.28 8.84
C ARG A 97 -0.21 13.30 9.67
N ARG A 98 0.82 12.54 9.28
CA ARG A 98 2.11 12.52 10.00
C ARG A 98 2.79 13.88 9.93
N ILE A 99 2.88 14.48 8.74
CA ILE A 99 3.49 15.81 8.52
C ILE A 99 2.72 16.85 9.35
N TYR A 100 1.40 16.89 9.22
CA TYR A 100 0.56 17.84 9.93
C TYR A 100 0.67 17.71 11.45
N GLN A 101 0.59 16.49 11.99
CA GLN A 101 0.72 16.27 13.44
C GLN A 101 2.11 16.65 13.96
N PHE A 102 3.15 16.43 13.17
CA PHE A 102 4.51 16.81 13.51
C PHE A 102 4.67 18.34 13.52
N LEU A 103 4.19 19.02 12.47
CA LEU A 103 4.22 20.48 12.38
C LEU A 103 3.37 21.15 13.47
N GLN A 104 2.20 20.62 13.79
CA GLN A 104 1.36 21.12 14.89
C GLN A 104 2.09 21.12 16.25
N LYS A 105 2.85 20.06 16.55
CA LYS A 105 3.67 20.01 17.76
C LYS A 105 4.75 21.11 17.78
N LEU A 106 5.38 21.35 16.64
CA LEU A 106 6.40 22.39 16.50
C LEU A 106 5.81 23.80 16.48
N MET A 107 4.58 23.97 15.99
CA MET A 107 3.87 25.24 15.96
C MET A 107 3.69 25.78 17.39
N GLN A 108 3.34 24.91 18.34
CA GLN A 108 3.25 25.29 19.75
C GLN A 108 4.60 25.80 20.28
N GLU A 109 5.69 25.09 20.00
CA GLU A 109 7.05 25.52 20.38
C GLU A 109 7.47 26.84 19.69
N TYR A 110 7.02 27.08 18.46
CA TYR A 110 7.23 28.32 17.72
C TYR A 110 6.48 29.50 18.35
N ILE A 111 5.22 29.30 18.74
CA ILE A 111 4.41 30.32 19.43
C ILE A 111 5.06 30.69 20.76
N GLU A 112 5.46 29.70 21.56
CA GLU A 112 6.17 29.92 22.83
C GLU A 112 7.48 30.66 22.64
N SER A 113 8.18 30.45 21.51
CA SER A 113 9.43 31.15 21.23
C SER A 113 9.25 32.67 21.09
N LYS A 114 8.04 33.16 20.80
CA LYS A 114 7.78 34.58 20.55
C LYS A 114 8.00 35.47 21.79
N SER A 115 7.91 34.90 23.00
CA SER A 115 8.15 35.60 24.27
C SER A 115 9.62 35.63 24.71
N LEU A 116 10.49 34.89 24.03
CA LEU A 116 11.91 34.82 24.35
C LEU A 116 12.67 36.05 23.84
N ASP A 117 13.80 36.38 24.50
CA ASP A 117 14.74 37.37 23.97
C ASP A 117 15.33 36.91 22.61
N PRO A 118 15.82 37.84 21.77
CA PRO A 118 16.26 37.51 20.42
C PRO A 118 17.32 36.40 20.32
N VAL A 119 18.24 36.31 21.28
CA VAL A 119 19.32 35.31 21.24
C VAL A 119 18.78 33.92 21.59
N ARG A 120 17.95 33.82 22.64
CA ARG A 120 17.30 32.55 22.99
C ARG A 120 16.30 32.11 21.92
N ARG A 121 15.52 33.05 21.41
CA ARG A 121 14.58 32.81 20.32
C ARG A 121 15.29 32.26 19.09
N TYR A 122 16.40 32.88 18.67
CA TYR A 122 17.20 32.39 17.55
C TYR A 122 17.60 30.91 17.70
N ARG A 123 18.12 30.51 18.86
CA ARG A 123 18.49 29.10 19.12
C ARG A 123 17.28 28.16 19.05
N LYS A 124 16.13 28.60 19.56
CA LYS A 124 14.87 27.84 19.49
C LYS A 124 14.40 27.68 18.04
N LEU A 125 14.41 28.76 17.25
CA LEU A 125 14.07 28.72 15.82
C LEU A 125 15.02 27.78 15.05
N GLN A 126 16.33 27.84 15.30
CA GLN A 126 17.29 26.91 14.71
C GLN A 126 16.97 25.45 15.03
N SER A 127 16.62 25.15 16.28
CA SER A 127 16.24 23.80 16.71
C SER A 127 14.98 23.31 15.98
N ILE A 128 13.96 24.17 15.87
CA ILE A 128 12.72 23.88 15.15
C ILE A 128 13.02 23.61 13.67
N THR A 129 13.72 24.51 12.97
CA THR A 129 14.10 24.33 11.55
C THR A 129 14.85 23.03 11.32
N LYS A 130 15.86 22.72 12.14
CA LYS A 130 16.61 21.46 12.01
C LYS A 130 15.72 20.23 12.16
N ARG A 131 14.78 20.26 13.10
CA ARG A 131 13.83 19.16 13.32
C ARG A 131 12.87 19.00 12.14
N ILE A 132 12.39 20.10 11.54
CA ILE A 132 11.56 20.07 10.34
C ILE A 132 12.28 19.40 9.18
N VAL A 133 13.46 19.94 8.83
CA VAL A 133 14.27 19.44 7.71
C VAL A 133 14.66 17.97 7.94
N PHE A 134 15.06 17.62 9.17
CA PHE A 134 15.46 16.25 9.49
C PHE A 134 14.29 15.27 9.42
N HIS A 135 13.12 15.63 9.95
CA HIS A 135 11.93 14.77 9.89
C HIS A 135 11.51 14.51 8.45
N LEU A 136 11.55 15.52 7.58
CA LEU A 136 11.24 15.36 6.16
C LEU A 136 12.20 14.37 5.49
N ARG A 137 13.51 14.50 5.73
CA ARG A 137 14.54 13.62 5.16
C ARG A 137 14.47 12.17 5.63
N LEU A 138 14.07 11.94 6.89
CA LEU A 138 13.89 10.57 7.40
C LEU A 138 12.58 9.93 6.94
N THR A 139 11.52 10.73 6.73
CA THR A 139 10.20 10.22 6.33
C THR A 139 10.15 9.88 4.83
N ASN A 140 10.97 10.55 4.02
CA ASN A 140 11.09 10.30 2.58
C ASN A 140 12.49 9.76 2.22
N PRO A 141 12.77 8.44 2.42
CA PRO A 141 14.04 7.84 2.01
C PRO A 141 14.28 7.93 0.50
N SER A 142 13.23 8.17 -0.29
CA SER A 142 13.33 8.45 -1.74
C SER A 142 14.15 9.72 -2.05
N LEU A 143 14.26 10.67 -1.12
CA LEU A 143 15.08 11.88 -1.26
C LEU A 143 16.54 11.68 -0.83
N LEU A 144 16.88 10.57 -0.16
CA LEU A 144 18.25 10.21 0.20
C LEU A 144 19.00 9.53 -0.95
N LEU A 145 18.28 9.08 -1.99
CA LEU A 145 18.84 8.33 -3.11
C LEU A 145 19.55 9.20 -4.17
N THR A 146 19.51 10.53 -4.05
CA THR A 146 20.24 11.42 -4.97
C THR A 146 21.76 11.35 -4.78
N ASN A 147 22.25 10.84 -3.64
CA ASN A 147 23.67 10.56 -3.43
C ASN A 147 23.89 9.07 -3.07
N GLY A 148 23.63 8.20 -4.05
CA GLY A 148 24.64 7.22 -4.46
C GLY A 148 25.02 6.09 -3.50
N TYR A 149 24.13 5.54 -2.68
CA TYR A 149 24.31 4.17 -2.16
C TYR A 149 22.96 3.58 -1.74
N SER A 150 22.50 2.59 -2.51
CA SER A 150 21.40 1.71 -2.14
C SER A 150 21.86 0.82 -0.98
N LEU A 151 21.26 1.00 0.20
CA LEU A 151 21.36 0.03 1.28
C LEU A 151 19.95 -0.34 1.74
N VAL A 152 19.55 -1.53 1.29
CA VAL A 152 18.73 -2.55 1.95
C VAL A 152 17.70 -2.04 2.97
N ASP A 153 16.45 -2.30 2.62
CA ASP A 153 15.30 -2.58 3.49
C ASP A 153 15.73 -3.11 4.87
N ASP A 154 15.71 -2.28 5.92
CA ASP A 154 15.71 -2.75 7.30
C ASP A 154 15.18 -1.68 8.28
N GLU A 155 14.00 -1.96 8.80
CA GLU A 155 13.64 -1.83 10.21
C GLU A 155 14.10 -0.59 10.97
N THR A 156 13.20 0.38 11.10
CA THR A 156 13.17 1.20 12.31
C THR A 156 11.73 1.40 12.79
N GLY A 157 11.27 0.47 13.61
CA GLY A 157 10.13 0.68 14.51
C GLY A 157 9.08 -0.42 14.51
N SER A 158 9.11 -1.24 15.57
CA SER A 158 7.98 -2.05 16.05
C SER A 158 7.75 -3.41 15.38
N PHE A 159 8.52 -4.41 15.82
CA PHE A 159 8.24 -5.84 15.62
C PHE A 159 6.89 -6.30 16.22
N GLY A 160 6.28 -5.53 17.12
CA GLY A 160 4.91 -5.75 17.58
C GLY A 160 3.83 -5.29 16.58
N SER A 161 4.21 -4.51 15.55
CA SER A 161 3.27 -3.92 14.58
C SER A 161 3.04 -4.78 13.34
N ILE A 162 3.89 -5.77 13.06
CA ILE A 162 3.85 -6.52 11.79
C ILE A 162 2.55 -7.33 11.66
N LEU A 163 2.12 -8.00 12.73
CA LEU A 163 0.84 -8.72 12.76
C LEU A 163 -0.37 -7.77 12.75
N GLN A 164 -0.29 -6.64 13.46
CA GLN A 164 -1.37 -5.64 13.49
C GLN A 164 -1.51 -4.92 12.14
N SER A 165 -0.41 -4.73 11.42
CA SER A 165 -0.36 -4.08 10.10
C SER A 165 -0.93 -4.97 9.00
N SER A 166 -0.67 -6.29 9.04
CA SER A 166 -1.20 -7.22 8.04
C SER A 166 -2.72 -7.42 8.19
N VAL A 167 -3.22 -7.49 9.43
CA VAL A 167 -4.66 -7.52 9.71
C VAL A 167 -5.32 -6.22 9.25
N LYS A 168 -4.73 -5.07 9.56
CA LYS A 168 -5.25 -3.76 9.12
C LYS A 168 -5.25 -3.60 7.59
N LEU A 169 -4.19 -4.04 6.91
CA LEU A 169 -4.10 -4.00 5.45
C LEU A 169 -5.14 -4.91 4.80
N LYS A 170 -5.35 -6.11 5.38
CA LYS A 170 -6.37 -7.04 4.91
C LYS A 170 -7.78 -6.48 5.13
N GLU A 171 -8.05 -5.91 6.30
CA GLU A 171 -9.34 -5.28 6.60
C GLU A 171 -9.62 -4.09 5.68
N MET A 172 -8.63 -3.23 5.44
CA MET A 172 -8.73 -2.10 4.52
C MET A 172 -9.01 -2.57 3.08
N ARG A 173 -8.30 -3.60 2.62
CA ARG A 173 -8.53 -4.20 1.30
C ARG A 173 -9.95 -4.76 1.19
N MET A 174 -10.41 -5.49 2.21
CA MET A 174 -11.79 -6.01 2.24
C MET A 174 -12.81 -4.89 2.18
N ARG A 175 -12.59 -3.76 2.86
CA ARG A 175 -13.47 -2.59 2.76
C ARG A 175 -13.53 -2.05 1.32
N HIS A 176 -12.39 -1.86 0.66
CA HIS A 176 -12.37 -1.38 -0.73
C HIS A 176 -13.03 -2.38 -1.69
N GLU A 177 -12.84 -3.68 -1.46
CA GLU A 177 -13.47 -4.74 -2.24
C GLU A 177 -15.00 -4.74 -2.08
N THR A 178 -15.50 -4.59 -0.85
CA THR A 178 -16.95 -4.47 -0.61
C THR A 178 -17.59 -3.24 -1.26
N ILE A 179 -16.83 -2.14 -1.43
CA ILE A 179 -17.30 -0.97 -2.18
C ILE A 179 -17.36 -1.31 -3.67
N CYS A 180 -16.33 -1.95 -4.21
CA CYS A 180 -16.33 -2.39 -5.62
C CYS A 180 -17.47 -3.35 -5.95
N ASP A 181 -17.88 -4.20 -5.00
CA ASP A 181 -18.99 -5.15 -5.18
C ASP A 181 -20.37 -4.49 -5.21
N ARG A 182 -20.50 -3.30 -4.61
CA ARG A 182 -21.77 -2.57 -4.56
C ARG A 182 -21.99 -1.66 -5.76
N LEU A 183 -20.94 -1.33 -6.49
CA LEU A 183 -20.99 -0.38 -7.60
C LEU A 183 -21.02 -1.11 -8.94
N SER A 184 -21.84 -0.58 -9.85
CA SER A 184 -21.78 -0.95 -11.25
C SER A 184 -20.47 -0.45 -11.90
N SER A 185 -20.15 -0.98 -13.07
CA SER A 185 -18.94 -0.57 -13.80
C SER A 185 -18.94 0.90 -14.20
N GLU A 186 -20.10 1.52 -14.41
CA GLU A 186 -20.23 2.94 -14.77
C GLU A 186 -20.05 3.84 -13.55
N GLU A 187 -20.68 3.49 -12.43
CA GLU A 187 -20.51 4.20 -11.14
C GLU A 187 -19.05 4.14 -10.67
N LEU A 188 -18.37 3.01 -10.88
CA LEU A 188 -16.97 2.85 -10.52
C LEU A 188 -16.06 3.82 -11.29
N VAL A 189 -16.37 4.12 -12.56
CA VAL A 189 -15.62 5.12 -13.36
C VAL A 189 -15.81 6.53 -12.79
N VAL A 190 -17.01 6.86 -12.32
CA VAL A 190 -17.27 8.14 -11.66
C VAL A 190 -16.46 8.26 -10.37
N GLU A 191 -16.44 7.20 -9.55
CA GLU A 191 -15.70 7.21 -8.29
C GLU A 191 -14.18 7.22 -8.50
N ILE A 192 -13.67 6.53 -9.53
CA ILE A 192 -12.26 6.63 -9.95
C ILE A 192 -11.89 8.09 -10.22
N ARG A 193 -12.66 8.81 -11.05
CA ARG A 193 -12.34 10.21 -11.38
C ARG A 193 -12.39 11.13 -10.16
N LYS A 194 -13.29 10.86 -9.23
CA LYS A 194 -13.37 11.60 -7.97
C LYS A 194 -12.15 11.33 -7.10
N LEU A 195 -11.74 10.07 -6.98
CA LEU A 195 -10.61 9.68 -6.18
C LEU A 195 -9.27 10.16 -6.77
N GLU A 196 -9.14 10.18 -8.10
CA GLU A 196 -7.99 10.77 -8.81
C GLU A 196 -7.84 12.26 -8.48
N ARG A 197 -8.95 13.01 -8.45
CA ARG A 197 -8.91 14.43 -8.06
C ARG A 197 -8.46 14.59 -6.60
N ILE A 198 -9.05 13.83 -5.68
CA ILE A 198 -8.69 13.90 -4.26
C ILE A 198 -7.22 13.54 -4.03
N ASN A 199 -6.72 12.49 -4.69
CA ASN A 199 -5.31 12.10 -4.60
C ASN A 199 -4.40 13.20 -5.13
N SER A 200 -4.74 13.79 -6.29
CA SER A 200 -3.97 14.88 -6.89
C SER A 200 -3.92 16.12 -5.98
N GLU A 201 -5.06 16.51 -5.40
CA GLU A 201 -5.13 17.64 -4.44
C GLU A 201 -4.28 17.38 -3.19
N LEU A 202 -4.26 16.14 -2.69
CA LEU A 202 -3.50 15.77 -1.51
C LEU A 202 -1.99 15.68 -1.80
N GLU A 203 -1.61 15.15 -2.95
CA GLU A 203 -0.23 15.16 -3.46
C GLU A 203 0.29 16.60 -3.61
N GLU A 204 -0.48 17.48 -4.25
CA GLU A 204 -0.14 18.90 -4.41
C GLU A 204 0.05 19.58 -3.06
N LYS A 205 -0.83 19.30 -2.09
CA LYS A 205 -0.72 19.85 -0.74
C LYS A 205 0.55 19.38 -0.01
N ILE A 206 0.88 18.08 -0.11
CA ILE A 206 2.11 17.53 0.46
C ILE A 206 3.32 18.19 -0.21
N GLN A 207 3.34 18.21 -1.55
CA GLN A 207 4.44 18.75 -2.34
C GLN A 207 4.70 20.23 -2.02
N THR A 208 3.65 21.04 -1.89
CA THR A 208 3.76 22.46 -1.50
C THR A 208 4.48 22.62 -0.16
N VAL A 209 4.16 21.78 0.83
CA VAL A 209 4.82 21.82 2.15
C VAL A 209 6.26 21.36 2.05
N VAL A 210 6.55 20.32 1.27
CA VAL A 210 7.92 19.84 1.03
C VAL A 210 8.78 20.94 0.40
N GLU A 211 8.29 21.59 -0.66
CA GLU A 211 8.99 22.69 -1.33
C GLU A 211 9.22 23.88 -0.39
N ALA A 212 8.24 24.23 0.44
CA ALA A 212 8.41 25.28 1.44
C ALA A 212 9.51 24.94 2.47
N ILE A 213 9.62 23.66 2.86
CA ILE A 213 10.66 23.19 3.79
C ILE A 213 12.04 23.20 3.13
N ASP A 214 12.14 22.77 1.88
CA ASP A 214 13.40 22.75 1.13
C ASP A 214 13.91 24.18 0.88
N ASN A 215 13.03 25.09 0.45
CA ASN A 215 13.35 26.52 0.32
C ASN A 215 13.81 27.11 1.66
N MET A 216 13.16 26.74 2.77
CA MET A 216 13.59 27.16 4.10
C MET A 216 15.01 26.67 4.44
N ASP A 217 15.36 25.42 4.12
CA ASP A 217 16.71 24.91 4.37
C ASP A 217 17.73 25.64 3.50
N ASP A 218 17.48 25.76 2.20
CA ASP A 218 18.38 26.42 1.25
C ASP A 218 18.70 27.87 1.65
N GLU A 219 17.68 28.65 1.98
CA GLU A 219 17.88 30.02 2.47
C GLU A 219 18.66 30.06 3.79
N TYR A 220 18.39 29.12 4.70
CA TYR A 220 19.13 29.03 5.95
C TYR A 220 20.60 28.65 5.72
N GLN A 221 20.87 27.69 4.83
CA GLN A 221 22.24 27.31 4.45
C GLN A 221 23.00 28.49 3.84
N CYS A 222 22.37 29.25 2.95
CA CYS A 222 22.95 30.45 2.32
C CYS A 222 23.29 31.56 3.32
N THR A 223 22.74 31.52 4.53
CA THR A 223 22.94 32.56 5.54
C THR A 223 23.98 32.24 6.60
N LYS A 224 24.60 31.05 6.59
CA LYS A 224 25.57 30.62 7.61
C LYS A 224 26.70 31.64 7.85
N ASN A 225 27.22 32.25 6.79
CA ASN A 225 28.33 33.21 6.87
C ASN A 225 27.89 34.66 7.10
N ASN A 226 26.58 34.94 7.18
CA ASN A 226 26.07 36.29 7.38
C ASN A 226 26.11 36.73 8.85
N ALA A 227 25.91 38.03 9.11
CA ALA A 227 25.73 38.53 10.47
C ALA A 227 24.53 37.88 11.17
N PHE A 228 24.59 37.81 12.51
CA PHE A 228 23.54 37.22 13.36
C PHE A 228 22.14 37.73 13.03
N ILE A 229 21.98 39.04 12.88
CA ILE A 229 20.68 39.68 12.61
C ILE A 229 20.06 39.12 11.32
N LYS A 230 20.84 38.98 10.25
CA LYS A 230 20.36 38.45 8.97
C LYS A 230 19.94 36.98 9.09
N ARG A 231 20.75 36.15 9.78
CA ARG A 231 20.38 34.73 10.03
C ARG A 231 19.10 34.61 10.85
N TYR A 232 18.93 35.46 11.86
CA TYR A 232 17.74 35.45 12.70
C TYR A 232 16.49 35.85 11.92
N LEU A 233 16.57 36.91 11.09
CA LEU A 233 15.44 37.35 10.28
C LEU A 233 15.01 36.29 9.26
N VAL A 234 15.96 35.63 8.59
CA VAL A 234 15.66 34.55 7.63
C VAL A 234 14.92 33.40 8.31
N LEU A 235 15.45 32.87 9.43
CA LEU A 235 14.76 31.81 10.18
C LEU A 235 13.37 32.23 10.66
N LYS A 236 13.23 33.48 11.12
CA LYS A 236 11.96 34.03 11.57
C LYS A 236 10.95 34.10 10.43
N CYS A 237 11.36 34.58 9.25
CA CYS A 237 10.50 34.66 8.08
C CYS A 237 10.10 33.26 7.59
N ASN A 238 11.04 32.33 7.51
CA ASN A 238 10.77 31.01 6.95
C ASN A 238 9.84 30.21 7.84
N LEU A 239 10.06 30.23 9.16
CA LEU A 239 9.15 29.59 10.11
C LEU A 239 7.79 30.29 10.19
N LYS A 240 7.73 31.60 9.91
CA LYS A 240 6.45 32.30 9.76
C LYS A 240 5.68 31.76 8.55
N VAL A 241 6.33 31.59 7.41
CA VAL A 241 5.70 30.97 6.22
C VAL A 241 5.22 29.56 6.57
N ILE A 242 6.06 28.73 7.21
CA ILE A 242 5.70 27.37 7.63
C ILE A 242 4.51 27.28 8.61
N PHE A 243 4.42 28.17 9.59
CA PHE A 243 3.40 28.03 10.64
C PHE A 243 2.19 28.94 10.50
N GLU A 244 2.32 30.03 9.76
CA GLU A 244 1.26 31.03 9.57
C GLU A 244 0.80 31.10 8.10
N GLY A 245 1.33 30.21 7.24
CA GLY A 245 0.89 30.06 5.86
C GLY A 245 -0.36 29.21 5.71
N ASP A 246 -0.98 29.28 4.53
CA ASP A 246 -2.30 28.71 4.26
C ASP A 246 -2.35 27.17 4.31
N PHE A 247 -1.22 26.48 4.35
CA PHE A 247 -1.17 25.00 4.30
C PHE A 247 -1.55 24.32 5.61
N LEU A 248 -1.48 25.02 6.75
CA LEU A 248 -1.90 24.51 8.06
C LEU A 248 -3.33 24.94 8.45
N HIS A 249 -4.01 25.70 7.60
CA HIS A 249 -5.40 26.16 7.77
C HIS A 249 -6.32 25.53 6.71
#